data_AF-A0AAT9HI79-F1
#
_entry.id   AF-A0AAT9HI79-F1
#
_cell.length_a   1.000
_cell.length_b   1.000
_cell.length_c   1.000
_cell.angle_alpha   90.00
_cell.angle_beta   90.00
_cell.angle_gamma   90.00
#
_symmetry.space_group_name_H-M   'P 1'
#
loop_
_entity.id
_entity.type
_entity.pdbx_description
1 polymer ?
#
loop_
_entity_poly.entity_id
_entity_poly.type
_entity_poly.pdbx_seq_one_letter_code
_entity_poly.pdbx_strand_id
1 'polypeptide(L)'
;MLIGYFDSVPKDLDEAALVDGCGPLKALIKVVVPAAIPGIVAVAVYAFMTAWGEVLFASVMTNDTTRTLAVGLQGYSTQNDVYWNQIMAASLVVSVPVVAGFLLLQRYLVAGLTAGAVK
;
A
#
# COMPACT_ATOMS: atom_id res chain seq x y z
N MET A 1 -2.07 10.71 1.33
CA MET A 1 -2.35 9.79 2.46
C MET A 1 -1.32 9.95 3.58
N LEU A 2 -0.01 9.82 3.31
CA LEU A 2 1.03 9.96 4.35
C LEU A 2 1.08 11.33 5.05
N ILE A 3 0.91 12.43 4.31
CA ILE A 3 0.91 13.80 4.88
C ILE A 3 -0.12 13.97 5.99
N GLY A 4 -1.36 13.48 5.80
CA GLY A 4 -2.41 13.61 6.83
C GLY A 4 -2.12 12.84 8.11
N TYR A 5 -1.34 11.76 8.05
CA TYR A 5 -0.91 11.01 9.23
C TYR A 5 0.24 11.73 9.95
N PHE A 6 1.18 12.33 9.21
CA PHE A 6 2.21 13.17 9.81
C PHE A 6 1.61 14.44 10.46
N ASP A 7 0.59 15.05 9.85
CA ASP A 7 -0.12 16.19 10.44
C ASP A 7 -0.90 15.85 11.72
N SER A 8 -1.23 14.57 11.94
CA SER A 8 -1.82 14.08 13.19
C SER A 8 -0.80 13.90 14.31
N VAL A 9 0.50 13.91 14.02
CA VAL A 9 1.56 13.84 15.04
C VAL A 9 1.68 15.22 15.70
N PRO A 10 1.53 15.33 17.05
CA PRO A 10 1.65 16.60 17.74
C PRO A 10 3.01 17.25 17.51
N LYS A 11 3.01 18.55 17.19
CA LYS A 11 4.24 19.34 17.01
C LYS A 11 5.11 19.37 18.27
N ASP A 12 4.49 19.20 19.43
CA ASP A 12 5.17 19.10 20.73
C ASP A 12 6.22 17.98 20.78
N LEU A 13 6.07 16.90 19.98
CA LEU A 13 7.05 15.82 19.89
C LEU A 13 8.33 16.25 19.15
N ASP A 14 8.22 17.08 18.12
CA ASP A 14 9.38 17.64 17.42
C ASP A 14 10.09 18.69 18.30
N GLU A 15 9.33 19.51 19.02
CA GLU A 15 9.86 20.49 19.97
C GLU A 15 10.58 19.81 21.15
N ALA A 16 10.01 18.73 21.70
CA ALA A 16 10.66 17.93 22.74
C ALA A 16 11.97 17.29 22.24
N ALA A 17 11.99 16.77 21.00
CA ALA A 17 13.20 16.20 20.41
C ALA A 17 14.31 17.25 20.21
N LEU A 18 13.95 18.49 19.88
CA LEU A 18 14.87 19.63 19.81
C LEU A 18 15.43 20.00 21.19
N VAL A 19 14.58 20.00 22.24
CA VAL A 19 14.99 20.25 23.63
C VAL A 19 15.93 19.16 24.15
N ASP A 20 15.71 17.90 23.77
CA ASP A 20 16.58 16.75 24.07
C ASP A 20 17.91 16.75 23.26
N GLY A 21 18.18 17.79 22.47
CA GLY A 21 19.40 17.93 21.67
C GLY A 21 19.50 16.95 20.50
N CYS A 22 18.38 16.34 20.08
CA CYS A 22 18.35 15.55 18.87
C CYS A 22 18.35 16.47 17.65
N GLY A 23 19.36 16.33 16.78
CA GLY A 23 19.35 16.99 15.48
C GLY A 23 18.13 16.56 14.63
N PRO A 24 17.73 17.36 13.62
CA PRO A 24 16.49 17.17 12.87
C PRO A 24 16.36 15.78 12.22
N LEU A 25 17.46 15.21 11.72
CA LEU A 25 17.47 13.86 11.15
C LEU A 25 17.25 12.77 12.22
N LYS A 26 17.76 12.98 13.44
CA LYS A 26 17.57 12.05 14.57
C LYS A 26 16.13 12.09 15.07
N ALA A 27 15.54 13.29 15.18
CA ALA A 27 14.13 13.47 15.55
C ALA A 27 13.20 12.77 14.56
N LEU A 28 13.42 12.97 13.25
CA LEU A 28 12.66 12.31 12.19
C LEU A 28 12.68 10.78 12.33
N ILE A 29 13.88 10.18 12.41
CA ILE A 29 14.03 8.72 12.37
C ILE A 29 13.61 8.06 13.69
N LYS A 30 13.87 8.67 14.85
CA LYS A 30 13.60 8.06 16.16
C LYS A 30 12.25 8.40 16.77
N VAL A 31 11.62 9.50 16.39
CA VAL A 31 10.39 9.99 17.02
C VAL A 31 9.24 9.95 16.02
N VAL A 32 9.41 10.66 14.89
CA VAL A 32 8.33 10.85 13.91
C VAL A 32 8.03 9.56 13.13
N VAL A 33 9.06 8.88 12.61
CA VAL A 33 8.88 7.64 11.83
C VAL A 33 8.21 6.52 12.66
N PRO A 34 8.64 6.21 13.90
CA PRO A 34 7.98 5.20 14.73
C PRO A 34 6.53 5.54 15.07
N ALA A 35 6.24 6.82 15.34
CA ALA A 35 4.87 7.29 15.57
C ALA A 35 3.99 7.15 14.31
N ALA A 36 4.57 7.34 13.13
CA ALA A 36 3.89 7.22 11.84
C ALA A 36 3.82 5.79 11.27
N ILE A 37 4.40 4.77 11.93
CA ILE A 37 4.38 3.36 11.47
C ILE A 37 2.97 2.90 11.04
N PRO A 38 1.88 3.13 11.78
CA PRO A 38 0.57 2.64 11.39
C PRO A 38 0.10 3.27 10.07
N GLY A 39 0.37 4.57 9.87
CA GLY A 39 0.09 5.28 8.62
C GLY A 39 0.97 4.83 7.46
N ILE A 40 2.25 4.56 7.72
CA ILE A 40 3.20 4.03 6.71
C ILE A 40 2.74 2.65 6.24
N VAL A 41 2.37 1.76 7.17
CA VAL A 41 1.85 0.42 6.84
C VAL A 41 0.56 0.53 6.01
N ALA A 42 -0.34 1.44 6.39
CA ALA A 42 -1.56 1.66 5.62
C ALA A 42 -1.28 2.12 4.18
N VAL A 43 -0.39 3.09 3.99
CA VAL A 43 -0.03 3.58 2.65
C VAL A 43 0.74 2.53 1.85
N ALA A 44 1.63 1.76 2.48
CA ALA A 44 2.38 0.70 1.82
C ALA A 44 1.47 -0.40 1.26
N VAL A 45 0.49 -0.86 2.06
CA VAL A 45 -0.47 -1.88 1.60
C VAL A 45 -1.40 -1.31 0.53
N TYR A 46 -1.86 -0.06 0.67
CA TYR A 46 -2.66 0.58 -0.38
C TYR A 46 -1.87 0.71 -1.71
N ALA A 47 -0.61 1.14 -1.64
CA ALA A 47 0.27 1.19 -2.79
C ALA A 47 0.48 -0.20 -3.41
N PHE A 48 0.67 -1.24 -2.57
CA PHE A 48 0.73 -2.63 -3.02
C PHE A 48 -0.53 -3.05 -3.75
N MET A 49 -1.73 -2.82 -3.18
CA MET A 49 -3.01 -3.16 -3.82
C MET A 49 -3.16 -2.51 -5.20
N THR A 50 -2.71 -1.25 -5.32
CA THR A 50 -2.80 -0.50 -6.58
C THR A 50 -1.80 -1.00 -7.62
N ALA A 51 -0.57 -1.30 -7.21
CA ALA A 51 0.48 -1.82 -8.09
C ALA A 51 0.24 -3.30 -8.49
N TRP A 52 -0.37 -4.10 -7.61
CA TRP A 52 -0.58 -5.53 -7.82
C TRP A 52 -1.51 -5.84 -9.00
N GLY A 53 -2.57 -5.05 -9.15
CA GLY A 53 -3.53 -5.17 -10.25
C GLY A 53 -3.18 -4.34 -11.49
N GLU A 54 -1.99 -3.74 -11.53
CA GLU A 54 -1.59 -2.86 -12.61
C GLU A 54 -1.29 -3.68 -13.89
N VAL A 55 -1.92 -3.28 -14.99
CA VAL A 55 -1.84 -3.98 -16.29
C VAL A 55 -1.24 -3.10 -17.38
N LEU A 56 -1.52 -1.81 -17.39
CA LEU A 56 -1.19 -0.92 -18.50
C LEU A 56 0.32 -0.70 -18.60
N PHE A 57 0.96 -0.27 -17.51
CA PHE A 57 2.41 -0.10 -17.45
C PHE A 57 3.13 -1.44 -17.53
N ALA A 58 2.64 -2.45 -16.80
CA ALA A 58 3.22 -3.78 -16.79
C ALA A 58 3.22 -4.41 -18.19
N SER A 59 2.17 -4.24 -18.98
CA SER A 59 2.10 -4.80 -20.34
C SER A 59 3.13 -4.21 -21.29
N VAL A 60 3.54 -2.96 -21.08
CA VAL A 60 4.52 -2.26 -21.93
C VAL A 60 5.95 -2.49 -21.45
N MET A 61 6.15 -2.61 -20.13
CA MET A 61 7.50 -2.69 -19.53
C MET A 61 8.00 -4.12 -19.28
N THR A 62 7.13 -5.13 -19.37
CA THR A 62 7.50 -6.54 -19.12
C THR A 62 7.56 -7.36 -20.41
N ASN A 63 8.32 -8.46 -20.36
CA ASN A 63 8.43 -9.45 -21.43
C ASN A 63 7.86 -10.80 -20.94
N ASP A 64 7.86 -11.82 -21.79
CA ASP A 64 7.30 -13.16 -21.48
C ASP A 64 7.84 -13.80 -20.19
N THR A 65 9.08 -13.50 -19.83
CA THR A 65 9.76 -14.02 -18.63
C THR A 65 9.56 -13.15 -17.38
N THR A 66 9.11 -11.90 -17.53
CA THR A 66 8.98 -10.91 -16.44
C THR A 66 7.56 -10.39 -16.26
N ARG A 67 6.58 -10.95 -16.99
CA ARG A 67 5.17 -10.57 -16.90
C ARG A 67 4.62 -10.69 -15.48
N THR A 68 3.85 -9.68 -15.08
CA THR A 68 3.10 -9.73 -13.82
C THR A 68 1.92 -10.68 -13.93
N LEU A 69 1.39 -11.13 -12.78
CA LEU A 69 0.19 -11.99 -12.76
C LEU A 69 -1.00 -11.35 -13.47
N ALA A 70 -1.18 -10.03 -13.31
CA ALA A 70 -2.25 -9.27 -13.97
C ALA A 70 -2.10 -9.28 -15.50
N VAL A 71 -0.88 -9.13 -16.02
CA VAL A 71 -0.61 -9.26 -17.47
C VAL A 71 -0.76 -10.71 -17.93
N GLY A 72 -0.31 -11.69 -17.12
CA GLY A 72 -0.45 -13.11 -17.40
C GLY A 72 -1.90 -13.56 -17.59
N LEU A 73 -2.84 -12.97 -16.85
CA LEU A 73 -4.27 -13.23 -17.00
C LEU A 73 -4.79 -12.89 -18.41
N GLN A 74 -4.27 -11.85 -19.04
CA GLN A 74 -4.65 -11.49 -20.41
C GLN A 74 -4.25 -12.58 -21.42
N GLY A 75 -3.22 -13.37 -21.12
CA GLY A 75 -2.79 -14.49 -21.96
C GLY A 75 -3.82 -15.63 -22.07
N TYR A 76 -4.82 -15.69 -21.18
CA TYR A 76 -5.93 -16.63 -21.28
C TYR A 76 -7.05 -16.15 -22.23
N SER A 77 -7.00 -14.89 -22.64
CA SER A 77 -7.86 -14.33 -23.69
C SER A 77 -7.05 -14.20 -24.96
N THR A 78 -7.08 -15.24 -25.80
CA THR A 78 -6.39 -15.22 -27.09
C THR A 78 -7.27 -14.60 -28.16
N GLN A 79 -6.71 -14.35 -29.35
CA GLN A 79 -7.46 -13.76 -30.46
C GLN A 79 -8.56 -14.69 -31.01
N ASN A 80 -8.42 -16.00 -30.84
CA ASN A 80 -9.34 -16.99 -31.38
C ASN A 80 -10.26 -17.60 -30.31
N ASP A 81 -9.77 -17.74 -29.08
CA ASP A 81 -10.47 -18.40 -27.98
C ASP A 81 -10.21 -17.71 -26.63
N VAL A 82 -11.25 -17.71 -25.78
CA VAL A 82 -11.15 -17.25 -24.39
C VAL A 82 -11.29 -18.45 -23.45
N TYR A 83 -10.24 -18.70 -22.68
CA TYR A 83 -10.17 -19.78 -21.70
C TYR A 83 -10.84 -19.37 -20.38
N TRP A 84 -12.18 -19.29 -20.39
CA TRP A 84 -12.99 -18.78 -19.28
C TRP A 84 -12.75 -19.51 -17.95
N ASN A 85 -12.58 -20.83 -17.99
CA ASN A 85 -12.36 -21.61 -16.77
C ASN A 85 -11.01 -21.26 -16.13
N GLN A 86 -9.97 -21.13 -16.95
CA GLN A 86 -8.61 -20.81 -16.50
C GLN A 86 -8.51 -19.36 -16.02
N ILE A 87 -9.09 -18.39 -16.74
CA ILE A 87 -9.03 -16.99 -16.36
C ILE A 87 -9.79 -16.73 -15.04
N MET A 88 -10.93 -17.39 -14.83
CA MET A 88 -11.69 -17.29 -13.58
C MET A 88 -10.94 -17.90 -12.40
N ALA A 89 -10.40 -19.11 -12.56
CA ALA A 89 -9.61 -19.77 -11.51
C ALA A 89 -8.36 -18.95 -11.13
N ALA A 90 -7.64 -18.45 -12.14
CA ALA A 90 -6.46 -17.63 -11.93
C ALA A 90 -6.81 -16.28 -11.27
N SER A 91 -7.92 -15.63 -11.68
CA SER A 91 -8.38 -14.38 -11.06
C SER A 91 -8.69 -14.56 -9.57
N LEU A 92 -9.29 -15.70 -9.19
CA LEU A 92 -9.54 -16.07 -7.81
C LEU A 92 -8.25 -16.12 -7.00
N VAL A 93 -7.22 -16.80 -7.50
CA VAL A 93 -5.90 -16.91 -6.85
C VAL A 93 -5.20 -15.55 -6.78
N VAL A 94 -5.22 -14.77 -7.86
CA VAL A 94 -4.58 -13.45 -7.94
C VAL A 94 -5.25 -12.42 -7.00
N SER A 95 -6.53 -12.61 -6.66
CA SER A 95 -7.25 -11.74 -5.71
C SER A 95 -6.86 -11.98 -4.25
N VAL A 96 -6.33 -13.17 -3.89
CA VAL A 96 -6.04 -13.56 -2.50
C VAL A 96 -5.12 -12.56 -1.78
N PRO A 97 -3.98 -12.13 -2.36
CA PRO A 97 -3.08 -11.19 -1.69
C PRO A 97 -3.71 -9.80 -1.46
N VAL A 98 -4.56 -9.37 -2.39
CA VAL A 98 -5.28 -8.09 -2.28
C VAL A 98 -6.28 -8.14 -1.14
N VAL A 99 -7.07 -9.22 -1.06
CA VAL A 99 -8.03 -9.44 0.03
C VAL A 99 -7.30 -9.54 1.38
N ALA A 100 -6.20 -10.30 1.44
CA ALA A 100 -5.39 -10.41 2.66
C ALA A 100 -4.82 -9.04 3.09
N GLY A 101 -4.28 -8.27 2.15
CA GLY A 101 -3.79 -6.91 2.42
C GLY A 101 -4.90 -6.00 2.95
N PHE A 102 -6.08 -6.03 2.33
CA PHE A 102 -7.23 -5.25 2.78
C PHE A 102 -7.69 -5.63 4.20
N LEU A 103 -7.77 -6.92 4.53
CA LEU A 103 -8.15 -7.39 5.86
C LEU A 103 -7.15 -6.95 6.94
N LEU A 104 -5.85 -6.98 6.64
CA LEU A 104 -4.81 -6.46 7.55
C LEU A 104 -4.93 -4.96 7.76
N LEU A 105 -5.35 -4.24 6.73
CA LEU A 105 -5.44 -2.79 6.71
C LEU A 105 -6.71 -2.25 7.38
N GLN A 106 -7.81 -3.01 7.38
CA GLN A 106 -9.10 -2.56 7.91
C GLN A 106 -8.99 -2.00 9.34
N ARG A 107 -8.19 -2.64 10.20
CA ARG A 107 -8.02 -2.21 11.60
C ARG A 107 -7.30 -0.86 11.72
N TYR A 108 -6.39 -0.57 10.80
CA TYR A 108 -5.59 0.66 10.80
C TYR A 108 -6.34 1.83 10.15
N LEU A 109 -7.14 1.56 9.11
CA LEU A 109 -8.02 2.58 8.53
C LEU A 109 -9.07 3.06 9.52
N VAL A 110 -9.68 2.14 10.28
CA VAL A 110 -10.67 2.51 11.30
C VAL A 110 -10.04 3.39 12.38
N ALA A 111 -8.84 3.03 12.88
CA ALA A 111 -8.13 3.83 13.87
C ALA A 111 -7.73 5.23 13.36
N GLY A 112 -7.24 5.32 12.10
CA GLY A 112 -6.84 6.59 11.48
C GLY A 112 -8.02 7.52 11.19
N LEU A 113 -9.17 6.98 10.78
CA LEU A 113 -10.40 7.75 10.56
C LEU A 113 -10.97 8.30 11.87
N THR A 114 -10.89 7.55 12.98
CA THR A 114 -11.38 8.02 14.28
C THR A 114 -10.46 9.05 14.93
N ALA A 115 -9.14 8.96 14.71
CA ALA A 115 -8.19 9.92 15.26
C ALA A 115 -8.26 11.30 14.56
N GLY A 116 -8.58 11.33 13.26
CA GLY A 116 -8.80 12.58 12.52
C GLY A 116 -10.18 13.21 12.67
N ALA A 117 -11.15 12.51 13.27
CA ALA A 117 -12.51 12.98 13.48
C ALA A 117 -12.70 13.79 14.77
N VAL A 118 -11.71 13.78 15.67
CA VAL A 118 -11.71 14.64 16.86
C VAL A 118 -10.88 15.89 16.54
N LYS A 119 -11.58 16.90 16.05
CA LYS A 119 -11.17 18.30 16.08
C LYS A 119 -12.24 19.09 16.81
#